data_AF-A0A7C7I4Q5-F1
#
_entry.id   AF-A0A7C7I4Q5-F1
#
_cell.length_a   1.000
_cell.length_b   1.000
_cell.length_c   1.000
_cell.angle_alpha   90.00
_cell.angle_beta   90.00
_cell.angle_gamma   90.00
#
_symmetry.space_group_name_H-M   'P 1'
#
loop_
_entity.id
_entity.type
_entity.pdbx_description
1 polymer ?
#
loop_
_entity_poly.entity_id
_entity_poly.type
_entity_poly.pdbx_seq_one_letter_code
_entity_poly.pdbx_strand_id
1 'polypeptide(L)'
;MINPVFMGGTIMAELPINENNYGYKASQLYDLSLTVFSKLIPAINGSLGGSLIARHTTEAYWNGVAAPNSRATVITIGGGVLWNMKIGEVSLNIQKPFFVGGAFSEIMGEVDQRVGAWQISLSCRRLLNIMIPWLDPLKNG
;
A
#
# COMPACT_ATOMS: atom_id res chain seq x y z
N MET A 1 23.12 12.24 -12.09
CA MET A 1 22.35 12.71 -10.92
C MET A 1 20.90 12.31 -11.13
N ILE A 2 20.35 11.34 -10.38
CA ILE A 2 18.96 10.92 -10.52
C ILE A 2 18.11 11.96 -9.79
N ASN A 3 17.43 12.81 -10.54
CA ASN A 3 16.54 13.83 -10.00
C ASN A 3 15.11 13.27 -10.03
N PRO A 4 14.50 12.93 -8.88
CA PRO A 4 13.16 12.38 -8.83
C PRO A 4 12.13 13.41 -9.32
N VAL A 5 11.18 12.97 -10.13
CA VAL A 5 10.10 13.83 -10.67
C VAL A 5 8.97 13.95 -9.68
N PHE A 6 8.79 12.91 -8.87
CA PHE A 6 7.71 12.84 -7.92
C PHE A 6 8.20 12.21 -6.62
N MET A 7 7.85 12.86 -5.52
CA MET A 7 7.92 12.31 -4.18
C MET A 7 6.59 12.62 -3.52
N GLY A 8 5.98 11.62 -2.89
CA GLY A 8 4.70 11.80 -2.23
C GLY A 8 4.46 10.73 -1.18
N GLY A 9 3.40 10.91 -0.43
CA GLY A 9 3.01 9.94 0.58
C GLY A 9 1.62 10.21 1.13
N THR A 10 1.15 9.24 1.91
CA THR A 10 -0.15 9.27 2.57
C THR A 10 0.02 8.82 4.01
N ILE A 11 -0.76 9.44 4.90
CA ILE A 11 -0.93 8.99 6.28
C ILE A 11 -2.41 8.68 6.45
N MET A 12 -2.72 7.53 7.05
CA MET A 12 -4.07 7.08 7.31
C MET A 12 -4.18 6.55 8.73
N ALA A 13 -5.30 6.84 9.38
CA ALA A 13 -5.67 6.27 10.66
C ALA A 13 -7.13 5.76 10.60
N GLU A 14 -7.34 4.50 10.95
CA GLU A 14 -8.68 3.93 11.13
C GLU A 14 -8.89 3.68 12.63
N LEU A 15 -9.89 4.36 13.19
CA LEU A 15 -10.21 4.29 14.62
C LEU A 15 -11.62 3.71 14.78
N PRO A 16 -11.78 2.59 15.52
CA PRO A 16 -13.10 2.07 15.81
C PRO A 16 -13.84 3.03 16.74
N ILE A 17 -15.03 3.43 16.33
CA ILE A 17 -15.87 4.36 17.10
C ILE A 17 -16.44 3.65 18.32
N ASN A 18 -16.96 2.43 18.15
CA ASN A 18 -17.59 1.64 19.20
C ASN A 18 -17.34 0.13 19.01
N GLU A 19 -17.57 -0.61 20.08
CA GLU A 19 -17.70 -2.07 20.07
C GLU A 19 -19.04 -2.47 19.43
N ASN A 20 -19.07 -3.57 18.69
CA ASN A 20 -20.31 -4.05 18.07
C ASN A 20 -21.21 -4.76 19.09
N ASN A 21 -22.47 -5.01 18.70
CA ASN A 21 -23.46 -5.72 19.55
C ASN A 21 -23.09 -7.17 19.90
N TYR A 22 -22.03 -7.71 19.29
CA TYR A 22 -21.52 -9.06 19.52
C TYR A 22 -20.22 -9.07 20.33
N GLY A 23 -19.85 -7.92 20.91
CA GLY A 23 -18.70 -7.78 21.79
C GLY A 23 -17.35 -7.65 21.08
N TYR A 24 -17.32 -7.35 19.78
CA TYR A 24 -16.08 -7.14 19.04
C TYR A 24 -15.71 -5.66 18.98
N LYS A 25 -14.52 -5.34 19.49
CA LYS A 25 -13.88 -4.03 19.34
C LYS A 25 -12.69 -4.19 18.40
N ALA A 26 -12.78 -3.56 17.22
CA ALA A 26 -11.72 -3.64 16.23
C ALA A 26 -10.42 -2.97 16.72
N SER A 27 -9.32 -3.34 16.09
CA SER A 27 -8.03 -2.67 16.27
C SER A 27 -8.07 -1.27 15.66
N GLN A 28 -7.28 -0.36 16.21
CA GLN A 28 -6.87 0.85 15.49
C GLN A 28 -5.81 0.48 14.45
N LEU A 29 -5.86 1.11 13.28
CA LEU A 29 -4.87 0.92 12.22
C LEU A 29 -4.24 2.26 11.88
N TYR A 30 -2.92 2.29 11.83
CA TYR A 30 -2.13 3.43 11.38
C TYR A 30 -1.29 2.99 10.19
N ASP A 31 -1.34 3.77 9.11
CA ASP A 31 -0.62 3.49 7.87
C ASP A 31 0.10 4.75 7.41
N LEU A 32 1.39 4.59 7.10
CA LEU A 32 2.22 5.57 6.42
C LEU A 32 2.71 4.93 5.13
N SER A 33 2.47 5.57 4.00
CA SER A 33 2.99 5.16 2.70
C SER A 33 3.78 6.31 2.07
N LEU A 34 4.99 6.02 1.62
CA LEU A 34 5.87 6.95 0.92
C LEU A 34 6.23 6.35 -0.43
N THR A 35 6.27 7.17 -1.48
CA THR A 35 6.61 6.75 -2.83
C THR A 35 7.44 7.82 -3.54
N VAL A 36 8.43 7.38 -4.31
CA VAL A 36 9.28 8.24 -5.13
C VAL A 36 9.39 7.67 -6.54
N PHE A 37 9.47 8.54 -7.55
CA PHE A 37 9.71 8.14 -8.94
C PHE A 37 10.80 8.99 -9.59
N SER A 38 11.64 8.36 -10.39
CA SER A 38 12.64 9.02 -11.22
C SER A 38 12.03 9.73 -12.43
N LYS A 39 12.85 10.54 -13.10
CA LYS A 39 12.59 10.91 -14.50
C LYS A 39 12.56 9.67 -15.39
N LEU A 40 12.00 9.84 -16.58
CA LEU A 40 12.14 8.87 -17.66
C LEU A 40 13.62 8.57 -17.87
N ILE A 41 13.98 7.29 -17.78
CA ILE A 41 15.31 6.76 -18.07
C ILE A 41 15.27 6.22 -19.50
N PRO A 42 15.97 6.87 -20.47
CA PRO A 42 15.89 6.49 -21.88
C PRO A 42 16.26 5.03 -22.15
N ALA A 43 17.22 4.47 -21.40
CA ALA A 43 17.71 3.10 -21.58
C ALA A 43 16.63 2.02 -21.35
N ILE A 44 15.62 2.29 -20.53
CA ILE A 44 14.51 1.37 -20.24
C ILE A 44 13.17 1.92 -20.74
N ASN A 45 13.17 3.08 -21.39
CA ASN A 45 11.98 3.85 -21.78
C ASN A 45 10.91 3.91 -20.67
N GLY A 46 11.34 4.13 -19.43
CA GLY A 46 10.49 4.08 -18.25
C GLY A 46 11.09 4.81 -17.06
N SER A 47 10.30 4.97 -16.01
CA SER A 47 10.70 5.58 -14.75
C SER A 47 10.84 4.50 -13.68
N LEU A 48 11.86 4.61 -12.84
CA LEU A 48 12.03 3.74 -11.68
C LEU A 48 11.31 4.35 -10.48
N GLY A 49 10.66 3.49 -9.68
CA GLY A 49 9.95 3.87 -8.48
C GLY A 49 10.47 3.13 -7.25
N GLY A 50 10.36 3.78 -6.10
CA GLY A 50 10.59 3.18 -4.79
C GLY A 50 9.41 3.45 -3.87
N SER A 51 9.07 2.49 -3.01
CA SER A 51 8.02 2.62 -2.01
C SER A 51 8.46 2.12 -0.64
N LEU A 52 7.98 2.80 0.40
CA LEU A 52 8.10 2.39 1.80
C LEU A 52 6.72 2.53 2.44
N ILE A 53 6.23 1.46 3.05
CA ILE A 53 4.95 1.45 3.76
C ILE A 53 5.22 0.96 5.18
N ALA A 54 4.77 1.71 6.18
CA ALA A 54 4.79 1.28 7.57
C ALA A 54 3.34 1.20 8.06
N ARG A 55 2.92 0.01 8.48
CA ARG A 55 1.59 -0.25 9.00
C ARG A 55 1.66 -0.78 10.42
N HIS A 56 0.85 -0.22 11.29
CA HIS A 56 0.72 -0.64 12.68
C HIS A 56 -0.74 -0.88 13.04
N THR A 57 -1.02 -2.01 13.69
CA THR A 57 -2.31 -2.32 14.30
C THR A 57 -2.14 -2.52 15.80
N THR A 58 -3.08 -1.99 16.58
CA THR A 58 -3.19 -2.24 18.02
C THR A 58 -3.84 -3.59 18.30
N GLU A 59 -4.11 -3.90 19.57
CA GLU A 59 -4.93 -5.05 19.90
C GLU A 59 -6.40 -4.78 19.55
N ALA A 60 -7.07 -5.81 19.04
CA ALA A 60 -8.52 -5.91 18.97
C ALA A 60 -9.01 -6.74 20.17
N TYR A 61 -10.29 -6.64 20.52
CA TYR A 61 -10.85 -7.32 21.68
C TYR A 61 -12.17 -8.01 21.34
N TRP A 62 -12.40 -9.17 21.98
CA TRP A 62 -13.66 -9.89 22.03
C TRP A 62 -14.13 -9.94 23.48
N ASN A 63 -15.25 -9.29 23.80
CA ASN A 63 -15.81 -9.21 25.15
C ASN A 63 -14.76 -8.80 26.20
N GLY A 64 -13.90 -7.84 25.85
CA GLY A 64 -12.78 -7.38 26.70
C GLY A 64 -11.54 -8.28 26.72
N VAL A 65 -11.55 -9.44 26.05
CA VAL A 65 -10.39 -10.33 25.93
C VAL A 65 -9.62 -10.01 24.64
N ALA A 66 -8.30 -9.81 24.73
CA ALA A 66 -7.48 -9.48 23.58
C ALA A 66 -7.57 -10.59 22.51
N ALA A 67 -7.92 -10.20 21.29
CA ALA A 67 -7.99 -11.10 20.15
C ALA A 67 -6.56 -11.50 19.75
N PRO A 68 -6.26 -12.80 19.60
CA PRO A 68 -4.95 -13.25 19.16
C PRO A 68 -4.62 -12.63 17.79
N ASN A 69 -3.34 -12.34 17.55
CA ASN A 69 -2.83 -11.87 16.25
C ASN A 69 -3.39 -10.54 15.74
N SER A 70 -4.05 -9.76 16.60
CA SER A 70 -4.63 -8.46 16.22
C SER A 70 -3.61 -7.33 16.15
N ARG A 71 -2.56 -7.38 16.98
CA ARG A 71 -1.47 -6.41 17.03
C ARG A 71 -0.33 -6.80 16.11
N ALA A 72 0.06 -5.93 15.18
CA ALA A 72 1.19 -6.15 14.29
C ALA A 72 1.79 -4.83 13.79
N THR A 73 3.10 -4.82 13.59
CA THR A 73 3.83 -3.77 12.88
C THR A 73 4.54 -4.40 11.69
N VAL A 74 4.21 -3.90 10.50
CA VAL A 74 4.76 -4.37 9.23
C VAL A 74 5.38 -3.21 8.49
N ILE A 75 6.63 -3.37 8.07
CA ILE A 75 7.30 -2.44 7.16
C ILE A 75 7.43 -3.14 5.81
N THR A 76 6.88 -2.56 4.77
CA THR A 76 7.00 -3.04 3.40
C THR A 76 7.90 -2.11 2.61
N ILE A 77 8.95 -2.66 2.02
CA ILE A 77 9.86 -1.93 1.15
C ILE A 77 9.70 -2.50 -0.26
N GLY A 78 9.70 -1.64 -1.26
CA GLY A 78 9.79 -2.12 -2.63
C GLY A 78 10.13 -1.06 -3.65
N GLY A 79 10.01 -1.48 -4.89
CA GLY A 79 10.30 -0.65 -6.03
C GLY A 79 9.77 -1.28 -7.30
N GLY A 80 9.82 -0.51 -8.36
CA GLY A 80 9.22 -0.91 -9.62
C GLY A 80 9.63 -0.05 -10.79
N VAL A 81 9.05 -0.38 -11.92
CA VAL A 81 9.24 0.33 -13.18
C VAL A 81 7.88 0.71 -13.75
N LEU A 82 7.81 1.91 -14.30
CA LEU A 82 6.65 2.45 -14.97
C LEU A 82 7.03 2.81 -16.40
N TRP A 83 6.33 2.21 -17.37
CA TRP A 83 6.53 2.43 -18.80
C TRP A 83 5.34 3.19 -19.37
N ASN A 84 5.63 4.19 -20.19
CA ASN A 84 4.63 4.82 -21.03
C ASN A 84 4.65 4.14 -22.41
N MET A 85 3.61 3.35 -22.70
CA MET A 85 3.48 2.61 -23.95
C MET A 85 2.31 3.17 -24.78
N LYS A 86 2.25 2.86 -26.07
CA LYS A 86 1.15 3.30 -26.95
C LYS A 86 -0.24 2.85 -26.47
N ILE A 87 -0.31 1.74 -25.72
CA ILE A 87 -1.55 1.19 -25.17
C ILE A 87 -1.97 1.86 -23.85
N GLY A 88 -1.10 2.66 -23.24
CA GLY A 88 -1.28 3.24 -21.92
C GLY A 88 -0.02 3.13 -21.06
N GLU A 89 -0.17 3.47 -19.80
CA GLU A 89 0.88 3.34 -18.79
C GLU A 89 0.86 1.93 -18.21
N VAL A 90 2.00 1.26 -18.18
CA VAL A 90 2.15 -0.08 -17.61
C VAL A 90 3.15 -0.01 -16.47
N SER A 91 2.84 -0.63 -15.33
CA SER A 91 3.76 -0.68 -14.19
C SER A 91 4.01 -2.12 -13.73
N LEU A 92 5.24 -2.41 -13.33
CA LEU A 92 5.59 -3.60 -12.57
C LEU A 92 6.21 -3.16 -11.25
N ASN A 93 5.67 -3.63 -10.12
CA ASN A 93 6.23 -3.35 -8.80
C ASN A 93 6.49 -4.65 -8.05
N ILE A 94 7.58 -4.65 -7.29
CA ILE A 94 7.97 -5.74 -6.40
C ILE A 94 8.15 -5.16 -5.01
N GLN A 95 7.50 -5.77 -4.02
CA GLN A 95 7.51 -5.33 -2.64
C GLN A 95 7.74 -6.51 -1.71
N LYS A 96 8.42 -6.25 -0.59
CA LYS A 96 8.71 -7.24 0.45
C LYS A 96 8.27 -6.68 1.81
N PRO A 97 7.27 -7.29 2.47
CA PRO A 97 6.92 -6.99 3.85
C PRO A 97 7.92 -7.60 4.83
N PHE A 98 8.19 -6.88 5.90
CA PHE A 98 9.02 -7.27 7.04
C PHE A 98 8.20 -7.06 8.32
N PHE A 99 8.03 -8.12 9.10
CA PHE A 99 7.34 -8.05 10.39
C PHE A 99 8.33 -7.58 11.46
N VAL A 100 7.99 -6.47 12.12
CA VAL A 100 8.84 -5.82 13.12
C VAL A 100 8.43 -6.17 14.55
N GLY A 101 7.13 -6.38 14.80
CA GLY A 101 6.63 -6.76 16.12
C GLY A 101 5.11 -6.95 16.15
N GLY A 102 4.57 -7.56 17.20
CA GLY A 102 3.13 -7.87 17.31
C GLY A 102 2.84 -9.11 18.16
N ALA A 103 1.57 -9.50 18.27
CA ALA A 103 1.15 -10.68 19.05
C ALA A 103 1.78 -11.99 18.52
N PHE A 104 2.18 -12.04 17.24
CA PHE A 104 2.98 -13.12 16.68
C PHE A 104 4.42 -13.17 17.22
N SER A 105 4.98 -12.05 17.66
CA SER A 105 6.35 -11.95 18.19
C SER A 105 6.45 -12.28 19.68
N GLU A 106 5.34 -12.28 20.42
CA GLU A 106 5.33 -12.46 21.88
C GLU A 106 4.89 -13.86 22.33
N ILE A 107 4.03 -14.54 21.55
CA ILE A 107 3.49 -15.86 21.93
C ILE A 107 4.42 -17.01 21.48
N MET A 108 5.42 -16.74 20.65
CA MET A 108 6.40 -17.73 20.21
C MET A 108 7.81 -17.19 20.39
N GLY A 109 8.44 -17.59 21.50
CA GLY A 109 9.87 -17.40 21.69
C GLY A 109 10.62 -17.92 20.46
N GLU A 110 11.46 -17.05 19.90
CA GLU A 110 12.50 -17.42 18.93
C GLU A 110 12.03 -18.31 17.77
N VAL A 111 10.81 -18.11 17.26
CA VAL A 111 10.44 -18.67 15.96
C VAL A 111 10.91 -17.68 14.91
N ASP A 112 12.00 -18.05 14.24
CA ASP A 112 12.49 -17.52 12.98
C ASP A 112 11.34 -17.55 11.93
N GLN A 113 10.42 -16.60 12.04
CA GLN A 113 9.16 -16.61 11.32
C GLN A 113 9.46 -16.21 9.87
N ARG A 114 9.76 -17.23 9.07
CA ARG A 114 10.01 -17.23 7.61
C ARG A 114 8.79 -16.75 6.80
N VAL A 115 8.29 -15.55 7.04
CA VAL A 115 7.39 -14.91 6.07
C VAL A 115 8.27 -14.32 4.96
N GLY A 116 8.72 -15.20 4.07
CA GLY A 116 9.44 -14.86 2.84
C GLY A 116 8.50 -14.40 1.71
N ALA A 117 7.40 -13.73 2.05
CA ALA A 117 6.42 -13.29 1.08
C ALA A 117 7.02 -12.20 0.19
N TRP A 118 6.85 -12.35 -1.12
CA TRP A 118 7.12 -11.32 -2.10
C TRP A 118 5.81 -10.95 -2.77
N GLN A 119 5.52 -9.66 -2.85
CA GLN A 119 4.39 -9.15 -3.58
C GLN A 119 4.85 -8.62 -4.92
N ILE A 120 4.27 -9.15 -5.99
CA ILE A 120 4.51 -8.68 -7.36
C ILE A 120 3.18 -8.15 -7.87
N SER A 121 3.17 -6.93 -8.39
CA SER A 121 1.98 -6.32 -8.98
C SER A 121 2.27 -5.80 -10.39
N LEU A 122 1.37 -6.13 -11.31
CA LEU A 122 1.36 -5.62 -12.67
C LEU A 122 0.10 -4.76 -12.83
N SER A 123 0.25 -3.54 -13.33
CA SER A 123 -0.88 -2.64 -13.59
C SER A 123 -0.80 -2.08 -15.01
N CYS A 124 -1.96 -1.81 -15.59
CA CYS A 124 -2.09 -1.13 -16.87
C CYS A 124 -3.19 -0.07 -16.74
N ARG A 125 -2.85 1.18 -17.04
CA ARG A 125 -3.75 2.32 -17.03
C ARG A 125 -3.83 2.91 -18.42
N ARG A 126 -5.02 2.89 -19.01
CA ARG A 126 -5.31 3.52 -20.30
C ARG A 126 -6.34 4.63 -20.09
N LEU A 127 -6.02 5.83 -20.57
CA LEU A 127 -7.00 6.91 -20.68
C LEU A 127 -7.79 6.71 -21.97
N LEU A 128 -9.10 6.48 -21.84
CA LEU A 128 -10.00 6.36 -22.99
C LEU A 128 -10.44 7.76 -23.39
N ASN A 129 -10.25 8.12 -24.66
CA ASN A 129 -10.81 9.34 -25.23
C ASN A 129 -12.26 9.10 -25.66
N ILE A 130 -13.13 8.72 -24.71
CA ILE A 130 -14.57 8.55 -24.94
C ILE A 130 -15.27 9.68 -24.19
N MET A 131 -15.82 10.61 -24.95
CA MET A 131 -16.73 11.63 -24.42
C MET A 131 -18.13 11.01 -24.34
N ILE A 132 -18.69 10.91 -23.13
CA ILE A 132 -20.06 10.42 -22.94
C ILE A 132 -21.02 11.52 -23.40
N PRO A 133 -21.79 11.32 -24.49
CA PRO A 133 -22.49 12.44 -25.15
C PRO A 133 -23.57 13.13 -24.29
N TRP A 134 -24.04 12.55 -23.20
CA TRP A 134 -25.03 13.17 -22.30
C TRP A 134 -24.42 13.68 -20.99
N LEU A 135 -23.12 13.44 -20.78
CA LEU A 135 -22.35 13.92 -19.64
C LEU A 135 -21.32 14.97 -20.06
N ASP A 136 -21.36 15.40 -21.32
CA ASP A 136 -20.47 16.41 -21.87
C ASP A 136 -20.91 17.81 -21.38
N PRO A 137 -20.15 18.44 -20.46
CA PRO A 137 -20.49 19.75 -19.92
C PRO A 137 -20.39 20.87 -20.97
N LEU A 138 -19.83 20.59 -22.15
CA LEU A 138 -19.66 21.56 -23.25
C LEU A 138 -20.73 21.43 -24.34
N LYS A 139 -21.67 20.48 -24.20
CA LYS A 139 -22.64 20.18 -25.27
C LYS A 139 -23.69 21.26 -25.53
N ASN A 140 -23.89 22.17 -24.57
CA ASN A 140 -24.88 23.25 -24.66
C ASN A 140 -24.26 24.65 -24.50
N GLY A 141 -22.95 24.80 -24.76
CA GLY A 141 -22.23 26.08 -24.74
C GLY A 141 -21.95 26.63 -26.13
#